data_AF-A0A7R9MV86-F1
#
_entry.id   AF-A0A7R9MV86-F1
#
_cell.length_a   1.000
_cell.length_b   1.000
_cell.length_c   1.000
_cell.angle_alpha   90.00
_cell.angle_beta   90.00
_cell.angle_gamma   90.00
#
_symmetry.space_group_name_H-M   'P 1'
#
loop_
_entity.id
_entity.type
_entity.pdbx_description
1 polymer ?
#
loop_
_entity_poly.entity_id
_entity_poly.type
_entity_poly.pdbx_seq_one_letter_code
_entity_poly.pdbx_strand_id
1 'polypeptide(L)'
;MLLSERRLGPKLYGVFAGGRLEEYIPSRCMEFSEFKSPPFSTAIARKLANIHGIDVPISKHPTWLFNTLQNWSQLIVNYKTDPNDSQLLQDSELERQLCAFDYTYEINWLRQLLTTSGSPVVF
;
A
#
# COMPACT_ATOMS: atom_id res chain seq x y z
N MET A 1 2.18 10.18 14.44
CA MET A 1 2.62 10.61 15.79
C MET A 1 3.17 9.42 16.58
N LEU A 2 2.41 8.33 16.74
CA LEU A 2 2.79 7.14 17.52
C LEU A 2 4.19 6.56 17.22
N LEU A 3 4.59 6.39 15.96
CA LEU A 3 5.90 5.83 15.62
C LEU A 3 7.06 6.74 16.06
N SER A 4 6.89 8.06 15.96
CA SER A 4 7.89 9.02 16.42
C SER A 4 7.98 9.06 17.95
N GLU A 5 6.85 9.01 18.64
CA GLU A 5 6.81 8.99 20.12
C GLU A 5 7.47 7.73 20.70
N ARG A 6 7.29 6.59 20.02
CA ARG A 6 7.92 5.31 20.39
C ARG A 6 9.34 5.13 19.84
N ARG A 7 9.91 6.15 19.16
CA ARG A 7 11.24 6.10 18.54
C ARG A 7 11.43 4.94 17.55
N LEU A 8 10.36 4.57 16.86
CA LEU A 8 10.35 3.50 15.84
C LEU A 8 10.55 4.03 14.41
N GLY A 9 10.74 5.34 14.26
CA GLY A 9 11.00 6.02 13.00
C GLY A 9 11.62 7.41 13.22
N PRO A 10 11.80 8.20 12.15
CA PRO A 10 12.30 9.58 12.28
C PRO A 10 11.41 10.42 13.18
N LYS A 11 11.99 11.41 13.85
CA LYS A 11 11.21 12.37 14.64
C LYS A 11 10.24 13.15 13.75
N LEU A 12 8.97 13.19 14.13
CA LEU A 12 7.93 13.97 13.43
C LEU A 12 7.93 15.41 13.95
N TYR A 13 8.17 16.39 13.07
CA TYR A 13 8.14 17.81 13.41
C TYR A 13 6.78 18.47 13.18
N GLY A 14 6.01 18.00 12.20
CA GLY A 14 4.69 18.56 11.90
C GLY A 14 3.97 17.82 10.79
N VAL A 15 2.64 17.98 10.75
CA VAL A 15 1.75 17.46 9.71
C VAL A 15 0.90 18.61 9.21
N PHE A 16 0.70 18.69 7.89
CA PHE A 16 -0.09 19.73 7.24
C PHE A 16 -0.88 19.13 6.08
N ALA A 17 -1.78 19.92 5.46
CA ALA A 17 -2.58 19.45 4.34
C ALA A 17 -1.67 19.02 3.18
N GLY A 18 -1.71 17.72 2.83
CA GLY A 18 -0.92 17.16 1.72
C GLY A 18 0.51 16.74 2.08
N GLY A 19 0.96 16.83 3.33
CA GLY A 19 2.34 16.47 3.67
C GLY A 19 2.71 16.45 5.15
N ARG A 20 3.99 16.20 5.41
CA ARG A 20 4.58 16.18 6.76
C ARG A 20 6.06 16.55 6.74
N LEU A 21 6.57 17.05 7.87
CA LEU A 21 7.98 17.33 8.13
C LEU A 21 8.54 16.32 9.14
N GLU A 22 9.64 15.66 8.78
CA GLU A 22 10.27 14.62 9.58
C GLU A 22 11.80 14.82 9.64
N GLU A 23 12.45 14.21 10.63
CA GLU A 23 13.90 14.14 10.76
C GLU A 23 14.56 13.49 9.56
N TYR A 24 15.63 14.14 9.07
CA TYR A 24 16.48 13.57 8.05
C TYR A 24 17.39 12.49 8.66
N ILE A 25 17.39 11.30 8.05
CA ILE A 25 18.28 10.19 8.41
C ILE A 25 19.31 10.02 7.29
N PRO A 26 20.61 10.34 7.53
CA PRO A 26 21.68 10.09 6.56
C PRO A 26 21.78 8.59 6.29
N SER A 27 21.24 8.15 5.16
CA SER A 27 21.14 6.74 4.78
C SER A 27 20.99 6.61 3.28
N ARG A 28 21.10 5.37 2.78
CA ARG A 28 20.76 5.02 1.40
C ARG A 28 19.66 3.96 1.39
N CYS A 29 18.89 3.92 0.31
CA CYS A 29 18.01 2.79 0.05
C CYS A 29 18.82 1.54 -0.29
N MET A 30 18.21 0.38 -0.02
CA MET A 30 18.74 -0.92 -0.41
C MET A 30 18.51 -1.15 -1.92
N GLU A 31 19.49 -1.75 -2.60
CA GLU A 31 19.36 -2.16 -3.99
C GLU A 31 18.60 -3.49 -4.12
N PHE A 32 17.96 -3.74 -5.27
CA PHE A 32 17.20 -4.97 -5.50
C PHE A 32 18.04 -6.25 -5.33
N SER A 33 19.32 -6.20 -5.74
CA SER A 33 20.28 -7.30 -5.60
C SER A 33 20.53 -7.67 -4.14
N GLU A 34 20.47 -6.70 -3.22
CA GLU A 34 20.76 -6.87 -1.80
C GLU A 34 19.64 -7.58 -1.05
N PHE A 35 18.37 -7.44 -1.47
CA PHE A 35 17.22 -8.09 -0.83
C PHE A 35 17.37 -9.61 -0.73
N LYS A 36 18.00 -10.23 -1.72
CA LYS A 36 18.19 -11.68 -1.79
C LYS A 36 19.34 -12.16 -0.91
N SER A 37 20.17 -11.26 -0.41
CA SER A 37 21.32 -11.59 0.43
C SER A 37 20.86 -12.09 1.80
N PRO A 38 21.32 -13.27 2.28
CA PRO A 38 20.87 -13.82 3.56
C PRO A 38 21.01 -12.87 4.77
N PRO A 39 22.09 -12.09 4.94
CA PRO A 39 22.20 -11.12 6.02
C PRO A 39 21.12 -10.04 5.99
N PHE A 40 20.82 -9.48 4.81
CA PHE A 40 19.80 -8.45 4.67
C PHE A 40 18.40 -9.02 4.86
N SER A 41 18.09 -10.17 4.24
CA SER A 41 16.80 -10.86 4.42
C SER A 41 16.53 -11.19 5.89
N THR A 42 17.55 -11.67 6.62
CA THR A 42 17.45 -11.93 8.06
C THR A 42 17.16 -10.64 8.85
N ALA A 43 17.82 -9.53 8.51
CA ALA A 43 17.58 -8.25 9.17
C ALA A 43 16.16 -7.70 8.88
N ILE A 44 15.68 -7.84 7.64
CA ILE A 44 14.31 -7.46 7.24
C ILE A 44 13.29 -8.29 8.01
N ALA A 45 13.45 -9.61 8.06
CA ALA A 45 12.55 -10.51 8.79
C ALA A 45 12.43 -10.14 10.27
N ARG A 46 13.56 -9.82 10.95
CA ARG A 46 13.55 -9.35 12.34
C ARG A 46 12.81 -8.02 12.50
N LYS A 47 13.02 -7.07 11.57
CA LYS A 47 12.31 -5.78 11.60
C LYS A 47 10.81 -5.93 11.36
N LEU A 48 10.40 -6.79 10.41
CA LEU A 48 8.99 -7.11 10.16
C LEU A 48 8.34 -7.78 11.38
N ALA A 49 9.03 -8.72 12.03
CA ALA A 49 8.54 -9.33 13.27
C ALA A 49 8.29 -8.28 14.38
N ASN A 50 9.21 -7.32 14.52
CA ASN A 50 9.02 -6.21 15.46
C ASN A 50 7.82 -5.32 15.08
N ILE A 51 7.62 -5.02 13.79
CA ILE A 51 6.49 -4.21 13.31
C ILE A 51 5.16 -4.92 13.57
N HIS A 52 5.05 -6.19 13.21
CA HIS A 52 3.86 -7.01 13.45
C HIS A 52 3.53 -7.14 14.96
N GLY A 53 4.52 -6.97 15.83
CA GLY A 53 4.36 -6.97 17.28
C GLY A 53 3.99 -5.61 17.91
N ILE A 54 3.89 -4.53 17.12
CA ILE A 54 3.53 -3.20 17.66
C ILE A 54 2.03 -3.18 17.98
N ASP A 55 1.69 -2.97 19.25
CA ASP A 55 0.32 -2.68 19.63
C ASP A 55 -0.01 -1.19 19.40
N VAL A 56 -0.70 -0.93 18.29
CA VAL A 56 -1.13 0.39 17.83
C VAL A 56 -2.63 0.55 18.12
N PRO A 57 -3.08 1.67 18.72
CA PRO A 57 -4.50 1.96 18.95
C PRO A 57 -5.20 2.42 17.65
N ILE A 58 -5.21 1.55 16.63
CA ILE A 58 -6.00 1.71 15.40
C ILE A 58 -6.91 0.50 15.22
N SER A 59 -7.91 0.64 14.35
CA SER A 59 -8.76 -0.48 13.96
C SER A 59 -7.91 -1.63 13.42
N LYS A 60 -8.06 -2.81 14.03
CA LYS A 60 -7.41 -4.06 13.59
C LYS A 60 -8.28 -4.82 12.58
N HIS A 61 -9.33 -4.20 12.04
CA HIS A 61 -10.09 -4.80 10.95
C HIS A 61 -9.29 -4.65 9.64
N PRO A 62 -9.04 -5.74 8.89
CA PRO A 62 -8.20 -5.73 7.70
C PRO A 62 -8.95 -5.17 6.47
N THR A 63 -9.51 -3.97 6.58
CA THR A 63 -10.30 -3.32 5.53
C THR A 63 -9.45 -2.51 4.56
N TRP A 64 -8.22 -2.14 4.95
CA TRP A 64 -7.38 -1.19 4.20
C TRP A 64 -7.15 -1.60 2.75
N LEU A 65 -6.74 -2.86 2.52
CA LEU A 65 -6.46 -3.38 1.18
C LEU A 65 -7.68 -3.22 0.27
N PHE A 66 -8.83 -3.69 0.73
CA PHE A 66 -10.04 -3.71 -0.08
C PHE A 66 -10.65 -2.33 -0.29
N ASN A 67 -10.63 -1.46 0.72
CA ASN A 67 -11.05 -0.07 0.56
C ASN A 67 -10.17 0.65 -0.46
N THR A 68 -8.85 0.40 -0.43
CA THR A 68 -7.90 0.99 -1.37
C THR A 68 -8.12 0.49 -2.79
N LEU A 69 -8.26 -0.83 -2.98
CA LEU A 69 -8.54 -1.43 -4.28
C LEU A 69 -9.87 -0.94 -4.87
N GLN A 70 -10.92 -0.83 -4.04
CA GLN A 70 -12.21 -0.28 -4.48
C GLN A 70 -12.10 1.19 -4.89
N ASN A 71 -11.40 2.02 -4.10
CA ASN A 71 -11.17 3.42 -4.45
C ASN A 71 -10.42 3.55 -5.79
N TRP A 72 -9.36 2.78 -6.00
CA TRP A 72 -8.63 2.78 -7.26
C TRP A 72 -9.47 2.27 -8.43
N SER A 73 -10.25 1.20 -8.22
CA SER A 73 -11.19 0.72 -9.23
C SER A 73 -12.20 1.80 -9.63
N GLN A 74 -12.71 2.58 -8.67
CA GLN A 74 -13.62 3.70 -8.95
C GLN A 74 -12.92 4.82 -9.74
N LEU A 75 -11.63 5.10 -9.48
CA LEU A 75 -10.87 6.06 -10.28
C LEU A 75 -10.78 5.63 -11.75
N ILE A 76 -10.57 4.33 -12.01
CA ILE A 76 -10.55 3.79 -13.37
C ILE A 76 -11.93 3.92 -14.03
N VAL A 77 -13.02 3.65 -13.29
CA VAL A 77 -14.39 3.85 -13.82
C VAL A 77 -14.63 5.31 -14.17
N ASN A 78 -14.27 6.23 -13.27
CA ASN A 78 -14.46 7.66 -13.48
C ASN A 78 -13.67 8.14 -14.72
N TYR A 79 -12.43 7.68 -14.88
CA TYR A 79 -11.60 7.94 -16.05
C TYR A 79 -12.27 7.49 -17.37
N LYS A 80 -12.88 6.30 -17.39
CA LYS A 80 -13.64 5.82 -18.58
C LYS A 80 -14.85 6.69 -18.93
N THR A 81 -15.44 7.34 -17.93
CA THR A 81 -16.69 8.10 -18.08
C THR A 81 -16.49 9.59 -18.29
N ASP A 82 -15.26 10.12 -18.15
CA ASP A 82 -14.97 11.53 -18.33
C ASP A 82 -14.92 11.90 -19.84
N PRO A 83 -15.83 12.76 -20.32
CA PRO A 83 -15.87 13.16 -21.73
C PRO A 83 -14.65 13.96 -22.18
N ASN A 84 -13.90 14.59 -21.26
CA ASN A 84 -12.73 15.42 -21.56
C ASN A 84 -11.45 14.58 -21.71
N ASP A 85 -11.29 13.51 -20.92
CA ASP A 85 -10.20 12.54 -21.07
C ASP A 85 -10.48 11.56 -22.22
N SER A 86 -11.73 11.48 -22.68
CA SER A 86 -12.15 10.58 -23.76
C SER A 86 -11.44 10.83 -25.10
N GLN A 87 -10.81 11.99 -25.30
CA GLN A 87 -10.05 12.31 -26.51
C GLN A 87 -8.59 11.84 -26.48
N LEU A 88 -8.06 11.45 -25.32
CA LEU A 88 -6.72 10.84 -25.19
C LEU A 88 -6.74 9.31 -25.36
N LEU A 89 -7.94 8.70 -25.46
CA LEU A 89 -8.22 7.26 -25.40
C LEU A 89 -7.79 6.41 -26.62
N GLN A 90 -6.69 6.72 -27.32
CA GLN A 90 -6.34 6.00 -28.56
C GLN A 90 -5.03 5.21 -28.58
N ASP A 91 -4.08 5.37 -27.65
CA ASP A 91 -2.69 5.06 -28.03
C ASP A 91 -2.04 3.78 -27.49
N SER A 92 -2.70 2.94 -26.66
CA SER A 92 -2.08 1.69 -26.21
C SER A 92 -3.05 0.51 -26.03
N GLU A 93 -2.67 -0.65 -26.59
CA GLU A 93 -3.34 -1.94 -26.35
C GLU A 93 -3.45 -2.27 -24.86
N LEU A 94 -2.45 -1.89 -24.06
CA LEU A 94 -2.45 -2.10 -22.62
C LEU A 94 -3.58 -1.35 -21.93
N GLU A 95 -3.87 -0.12 -22.36
CA GLU A 95 -4.93 0.70 -21.77
C GLU A 95 -6.31 0.10 -22.06
N ARG A 96 -6.52 -0.43 -23.28
CA ARG A 96 -7.75 -1.16 -23.62
C ARG A 96 -7.94 -2.39 -22.75
N GLN A 97 -6.86 -3.15 -22.52
CA GLN A 97 -6.92 -4.34 -21.67
C GLN A 97 -7.21 -3.99 -20.21
N LEU A 98 -6.55 -2.98 -19.66
CA LEU A 98 -6.80 -2.48 -18.30
C LEU A 98 -8.23 -1.96 -18.17
N CYS A 99 -8.73 -1.20 -19.16
CA CYS A 99 -10.11 -0.70 -19.14
C CYS A 99 -11.16 -1.80 -19.36
N ALA A 100 -10.85 -2.88 -20.06
CA ALA A 100 -11.79 -3.99 -20.24
C ALA A 100 -11.86 -4.93 -19.02
N PHE A 101 -10.87 -4.87 -18.12
CA PHE A 101 -10.77 -5.78 -16.98
C PHE A 101 -11.83 -5.51 -15.90
N ASP A 102 -12.46 -6.58 -15.40
CA ASP A 102 -13.45 -6.50 -14.33
C ASP A 102 -12.78 -6.52 -12.94
N TYR A 103 -12.24 -5.36 -12.55
CA TYR A 103 -11.65 -5.19 -11.22
C TYR A 103 -12.65 -5.45 -10.09
N THR A 104 -13.94 -5.16 -10.29
CA THR A 104 -14.94 -5.30 -9.22
C THR A 104 -15.13 -6.77 -8.87
N TYR A 105 -15.28 -7.62 -9.89
CA TYR A 105 -15.36 -9.06 -9.73
C TYR A 105 -14.11 -9.61 -9.04
N GLU A 106 -12.92 -9.27 -9.55
CA GLU A 106 -11.64 -9.81 -9.06
C GLU A 106 -11.32 -9.38 -7.63
N ILE A 107 -11.63 -8.13 -7.26
CA ILE A 107 -11.49 -7.65 -5.88
C ILE A 107 -12.42 -8.41 -4.93
N ASN A 108 -13.65 -8.71 -5.36
CA ASN A 108 -14.60 -9.48 -4.56
C ASN A 108 -14.18 -10.94 -4.43
N TRP A 109 -13.72 -11.56 -5.51
CA TRP A 109 -13.14 -12.90 -5.50
C TRP A 109 -11.94 -12.99 -4.53
N LEU A 110 -10.99 -12.06 -4.65
CA LEU A 110 -9.82 -11.98 -3.77
C LEU A 110 -10.24 -11.82 -2.30
N ARG A 111 -11.29 -11.05 -2.03
CA ARG A 111 -11.84 -10.88 -0.68
C ARG A 111 -12.32 -12.20 -0.09
N GLN A 112 -13.10 -12.96 -0.85
CA GLN A 112 -13.58 -14.26 -0.41
C GLN A 112 -12.41 -15.22 -0.18
N LEU A 113 -11.43 -15.26 -1.09
CA LEU A 113 -10.25 -16.10 -0.95
C LEU A 113 -9.43 -15.75 0.30
N LEU A 114 -9.15 -14.47 0.56
CA LEU A 114 -8.32 -14.09 1.69
C LEU A 114 -8.99 -14.35 3.04
N THR A 115 -10.34 -14.34 3.10
CA THR A 115 -11.06 -14.73 4.33
C THR A 115 -10.86 -16.19 4.72
N THR A 116 -10.43 -17.07 3.81
CA THR A 116 -10.16 -18.48 4.13
C THR A 116 -8.72 -18.76 4.57
N SER A 117 -7.83 -17.77 4.49
CA SER A 117 -6.38 -17.99 4.70
C SER A 117 -5.97 -18.31 6.14
N GLY A 118 -6.79 -17.95 7.14
CA GLY A 118 -6.45 -18.08 8.57
C GLY A 118 -5.24 -17.24 9.01
N SER A 119 -4.76 -16.33 8.16
CA SER A 119 -3.60 -15.48 8.46
C SER A 119 -3.92 -14.51 9.60
N PRO A 120 -3.06 -14.38 10.62
CA PRO A 120 -3.29 -13.44 11.71
C PRO A 120 -3.27 -12.00 11.21
N VAL A 121 -4.20 -11.18 11.71
CA VAL A 121 -4.20 -9.74 11.43
C VAL A 121 -3.24 -9.05 12.39
N VAL A 122 -2.20 -8.46 11.83
CA VAL A 122 -1.14 -7.71 12.53
C VAL A 122 -1.03 -6.30 11.93
N PHE A 123 -0.29 -5.42 12.61
CA PHE A 123 0.03 -4.09 12.09
C PHE A 123 1.01 -4.15 10.92
#